data_AF-A0A519ZZ70-F1
#
_entry.id   AF-A0A519ZZ70-F1
#
_cell.length_a   1.000
_cell.length_b   1.000
_cell.length_c   1.000
_cell.angle_alpha   90.00
_cell.angle_beta   90.00
_cell.angle_gamma   90.00
#
_symmetry.space_group_name_H-M   'P 1'
#
loop_
_entity.id
_entity.type
_entity.pdbx_description
1 polymer ?
#
loop_
_entity_poly.entity_id
_entity_poly.type
_entity_poly.pdbx_seq_one_letter_code
_entity_poly.pdbx_strand_id
1 'polypeptide(L)'
;MATEFSLLERTILKAKGLTEEQVSALGEMGVQARTDFEQIGTVMTLLELLPDLDPAVAARVLEWALPAAAAVPNPTEVATAAVPTIMVDASDAVYCTHCNHKQPKDYTPGDLCVNCGRQAEPIEQCFWCGASGPGKRCRNCGAKFVRTAELSLALLLRREGLAKDEIPRRLEEATEEEKDEMWGRVRRARL
;
A
#
# COMPACT_ATOMS: atom_id res chain seq x y z
N MET A 1 -23.52 -14.65 -42.29
CA MET A 1 -24.45 -15.46 -41.49
C MET A 1 -24.59 -14.75 -40.16
N ALA A 2 -25.80 -14.36 -39.78
CA ALA A 2 -26.06 -13.57 -38.58
C ALA A 2 -25.54 -14.35 -37.36
N THR A 3 -24.50 -13.82 -36.72
CA THR A 3 -23.99 -14.36 -35.47
C THR A 3 -24.90 -13.84 -34.38
N GLU A 4 -26.05 -14.48 -34.17
CA GLU A 4 -26.88 -14.17 -33.02
C GLU A 4 -26.11 -14.46 -31.73
N PHE A 5 -26.44 -13.72 -30.66
CA PHE A 5 -25.90 -14.00 -29.33
C PHE A 5 -26.07 -15.48 -28.99
N SER A 6 -24.99 -16.10 -28.50
CA SER A 6 -25.06 -17.46 -28.02
C SER A 6 -26.08 -17.60 -26.89
N LEU A 7 -26.62 -18.80 -26.68
CA LEU A 7 -27.57 -19.06 -25.58
C LEU A 7 -27.00 -18.60 -24.23
N LEU A 8 -25.70 -18.80 -24.01
CA LEU A 8 -25.01 -18.37 -22.80
C LEU A 8 -24.98 -16.84 -22.65
N GLU A 9 -24.62 -16.11 -23.71
CA GLU A 9 -24.59 -14.64 -23.70
C GLU A 9 -25.97 -14.04 -23.47
N ARG A 10 -27.01 -14.61 -24.12
CA ARG A 10 -28.40 -14.19 -23.89
C ARG A 10 -28.83 -14.38 -22.45
N THR A 11 -28.48 -15.52 -21.84
CA THR A 11 -28.78 -15.77 -20.41
C THR A 11 -28.04 -14.78 -19.51
N ILE A 12 -26.77 -14.47 -19.82
CA ILE A 12 -26.01 -13.49 -19.03
C ILE A 12 -26.61 -12.09 -19.16
N LEU A 13 -26.95 -11.63 -20.37
CA LEU A 13 -27.57 -10.31 -20.58
C LEU A 13 -28.91 -10.19 -19.83
N LYS A 14 -29.76 -11.22 -19.89
CA LYS A 14 -31.00 -11.28 -19.10
C LYS A 14 -30.73 -11.25 -17.59
N ALA A 15 -29.71 -11.98 -17.12
CA ALA A 15 -29.31 -11.97 -15.70
C ALA A 15 -28.73 -10.61 -15.24
N LYS A 16 -28.15 -9.83 -16.14
CA LYS A 16 -27.67 -8.46 -15.85
C LYS A 16 -28.81 -7.43 -15.81
N GLY A 17 -29.97 -7.76 -16.38
CA GLY A 17 -31.20 -6.98 -16.27
C GLY A 17 -31.81 -6.55 -17.60
N LEU A 18 -31.30 -7.02 -18.74
CA LEU A 18 -31.89 -6.71 -20.04
C LEU A 18 -33.16 -7.51 -20.27
N THR A 19 -34.20 -6.86 -20.80
CA THR A 19 -35.40 -7.54 -21.28
C THR A 19 -35.16 -8.22 -22.62
N GLU A 20 -36.03 -9.16 -22.99
CA GLU A 20 -35.93 -9.86 -24.29
C GLU A 20 -36.08 -8.90 -25.48
N GLU A 21 -36.91 -7.87 -25.32
CA GLU A 21 -37.10 -6.80 -26.30
C GLU A 21 -35.82 -5.99 -26.50
N GLN A 22 -35.12 -5.65 -25.41
CA GLN A 22 -33.84 -4.91 -25.46
C GLN A 22 -32.71 -5.74 -26.09
N VAL A 23 -32.66 -7.05 -25.82
CA VAL A 23 -31.69 -7.95 -26.47
C VAL A 23 -31.98 -8.07 -27.97
N SER A 24 -33.26 -8.09 -28.37
CA SER A 24 -33.65 -8.09 -29.79
C SER A 24 -33.27 -6.79 -30.49
N ALA A 25 -33.52 -5.65 -29.84
CA ALA A 25 -33.15 -4.33 -30.36
C ALA A 25 -31.62 -4.20 -30.58
N LEU A 26 -30.81 -4.70 -29.65
CA LEU A 26 -29.34 -4.75 -29.84
C LEU A 26 -28.94 -5.58 -31.07
N GLY A 27 -29.63 -6.69 -31.33
CA GLY A 27 -29.41 -7.53 -32.51
C GLY A 27 -29.75 -6.81 -33.83
N GLU A 28 -30.83 -6.03 -33.85
CA GLU A 28 -31.22 -5.20 -35.01
C GLU A 28 -30.20 -4.09 -35.29
N MET A 29 -29.57 -3.57 -34.25
CA MET A 29 -28.50 -2.57 -34.34
C MET A 29 -27.13 -3.17 -34.71
N GLY A 30 -27.06 -4.48 -34.90
CA GLY A 30 -25.84 -5.18 -35.31
C GLY A 30 -24.93 -5.60 -34.16
N VAL A 31 -25.37 -5.47 -32.90
CA VAL A 31 -24.64 -5.98 -31.72
C VAL A 31 -25.04 -7.43 -31.53
N GLN A 32 -24.13 -8.33 -31.90
CA GLN A 32 -24.42 -9.73 -32.19
C GLN A 32 -23.54 -10.69 -31.37
N ALA A 33 -22.39 -10.22 -30.89
CA ALA A 33 -21.51 -10.94 -29.99
C ALA A 33 -20.97 -10.04 -28.87
N ARG A 34 -20.39 -10.64 -27.82
CA ARG A 34 -19.70 -9.91 -26.75
C ARG A 34 -18.67 -8.89 -27.27
N THR A 35 -17.97 -9.20 -28.36
CA THR A 35 -16.94 -8.34 -28.96
C THR A 35 -17.51 -7.04 -29.53
N ASP A 36 -18.77 -7.03 -29.93
CA ASP A 36 -19.37 -5.84 -30.57
C ASP A 36 -19.60 -4.71 -29.54
N PHE A 37 -19.67 -5.05 -28.25
CA PHE A 37 -19.72 -4.06 -27.17
C PHE A 37 -18.43 -3.23 -27.06
N GLU A 38 -17.30 -3.67 -27.64
CA GLU A 38 -16.08 -2.86 -27.75
C GLU A 38 -16.30 -1.60 -28.61
N GLN A 39 -17.18 -1.67 -29.62
CA GLN A 39 -17.50 -0.52 -30.47
C GLN A 39 -18.39 0.50 -29.74
N ILE A 40 -19.21 0.03 -28.78
CA ILE A 40 -20.05 0.88 -27.94
C ILE A 40 -19.17 1.57 -26.88
N GLY A 41 -18.31 0.80 -26.21
CA GLY A 41 -17.20 1.28 -25.36
C GLY A 41 -17.60 2.00 -24.07
N THR A 42 -18.73 2.71 -24.01
CA THR A 42 -19.15 3.52 -22.86
C THR A 42 -20.63 3.37 -22.51
N VAL A 43 -20.96 3.59 -21.24
CA VAL A 43 -22.33 3.54 -20.72
C VAL A 43 -23.22 4.57 -21.41
N MET A 44 -22.69 5.76 -21.69
CA MET A 44 -23.46 6.83 -22.35
C MET A 44 -23.85 6.44 -23.77
N THR A 45 -22.92 5.89 -24.56
CA THR A 45 -23.24 5.42 -25.91
C THR A 45 -24.27 4.29 -25.87
N LEU A 46 -24.22 3.38 -24.90
CA LEU A 46 -25.24 2.33 -24.76
C LEU A 46 -26.64 2.90 -24.42
N LEU A 47 -26.70 3.94 -23.57
CA LEU A 47 -27.95 4.63 -23.23
C LEU A 47 -28.49 5.48 -24.39
N GLU A 48 -27.63 6.01 -25.25
CA GLU A 48 -28.06 6.70 -26.48
C GLU A 48 -28.71 5.74 -27.48
N LEU A 49 -28.24 4.49 -27.54
CA LEU A 49 -28.81 3.44 -28.39
C LEU A 49 -30.08 2.85 -27.78
N LEU A 50 -30.17 2.75 -26.45
CA LEU A 50 -31.31 2.25 -25.70
C LEU A 50 -31.71 3.26 -24.60
N PRO A 51 -32.49 4.30 -24.91
CA PRO A 51 -32.82 5.37 -23.97
C PRO A 51 -33.69 4.90 -22.79
N ASP A 52 -34.41 3.79 -22.95
CA ASP A 52 -35.25 3.19 -21.89
C ASP A 52 -34.47 2.25 -20.96
N LEU A 53 -33.15 2.10 -21.15
CA LEU A 53 -32.30 1.24 -20.34
C LEU A 53 -31.88 1.94 -19.04
N ASP A 54 -31.96 1.22 -17.92
CA ASP A 54 -31.47 1.73 -16.64
C ASP A 54 -29.93 1.92 -16.69
N PRO A 55 -29.40 3.09 -16.27
CA PRO A 55 -27.96 3.36 -16.28
C PRO A 55 -27.12 2.35 -15.50
N ALA A 56 -27.64 1.80 -14.40
CA ALA A 56 -26.95 0.79 -13.61
C ALA A 56 -26.92 -0.57 -14.33
N VAL A 57 -27.96 -0.90 -15.10
CA VAL A 57 -27.99 -2.11 -15.93
C VAL A 57 -26.98 -1.98 -17.09
N ALA A 58 -26.94 -0.81 -17.75
CA ALA A 58 -25.98 -0.51 -18.81
C ALA A 58 -24.52 -0.66 -18.33
N ALA A 59 -24.20 -0.16 -17.13
CA ALA A 59 -22.88 -0.34 -16.51
C ALA A 59 -22.53 -1.82 -16.27
N ARG A 60 -23.47 -2.61 -15.73
CA ARG A 60 -23.26 -4.03 -15.44
C ARG A 60 -23.10 -4.89 -16.70
N VAL A 61 -23.71 -4.49 -17.81
CA VAL A 61 -23.53 -5.14 -19.11
C VAL A 61 -22.15 -4.85 -19.67
N LEU A 62 -21.72 -3.59 -19.68
CA LEU A 62 -20.41 -3.20 -20.20
C LEU A 62 -19.26 -3.71 -19.34
N GLU A 63 -19.44 -3.79 -18.01
CA GLU A 63 -18.49 -4.44 -17.10
C GLU A 63 -18.28 -5.92 -17.45
N TRP A 64 -19.34 -6.62 -17.87
CA TRP A 64 -19.23 -7.99 -18.33
C TRP A 64 -18.66 -8.09 -19.75
N ALA A 65 -19.11 -7.21 -20.65
CA ALA A 65 -18.82 -7.33 -22.07
C ALA A 65 -17.38 -6.90 -22.39
N LEU A 66 -16.95 -5.77 -21.85
CA LEU A 66 -15.61 -5.23 -22.07
C LEU A 66 -14.58 -6.00 -21.23
N PRO A 67 -13.40 -6.34 -21.77
CA PRO A 67 -12.29 -6.75 -20.92
C PRO A 67 -12.00 -5.61 -19.95
N ALA A 68 -11.74 -5.92 -18.68
CA ALA A 68 -11.48 -4.94 -17.63
C ALA A 68 -10.23 -4.09 -17.93
N ALA A 69 -10.36 -3.11 -18.81
CA ALA A 69 -9.46 -1.97 -18.87
C ALA A 69 -9.74 -1.16 -17.60
N ALA A 70 -8.84 -1.33 -16.63
CA ALA A 70 -8.64 -0.50 -15.44
C ALA A 70 -9.86 0.36 -15.07
N ALA A 71 -10.66 -0.14 -14.12
CA ALA A 71 -11.77 0.59 -13.51
C ALA A 71 -11.34 2.02 -13.14
N VAL A 72 -11.76 2.98 -13.97
CA VAL A 72 -11.85 4.39 -13.60
C VAL A 72 -13.26 4.56 -13.04
N PRO A 73 -13.44 4.87 -11.74
CA PRO A 73 -14.77 5.17 -11.22
C PRO A 73 -15.31 6.47 -11.84
N ASN A 74 -16.57 6.44 -12.28
CA ASN A 74 -17.29 7.57 -12.87
C ASN A 74 -17.35 8.79 -11.93
N PRO A 75 -17.26 10.02 -12.48
CA PRO A 75 -17.31 11.25 -11.70
C PRO A 75 -18.74 11.80 -11.63
N THR A 76 -19.40 11.61 -10.49
CA THR A 76 -20.52 12.47 -10.09
C THR A 76 -20.33 12.98 -8.66
N GLU A 77 -19.13 13.47 -8.37
CA GLU A 77 -18.93 14.45 -7.32
C GLU A 77 -17.99 15.53 -7.87
N VAL A 78 -18.45 16.78 -7.71
CA VAL A 78 -17.87 17.98 -8.28
C VAL A 78 -16.45 18.17 -7.73
N ALA A 79 -15.43 17.71 -8.46
CA ALA A 79 -14.04 17.99 -8.18
C ALA A 79 -13.48 18.90 -9.28
N THR A 80 -13.30 20.17 -8.92
CA THR A 80 -12.41 21.13 -9.59
C THR A 80 -11.18 20.42 -10.13
N ALA A 81 -10.89 20.61 -11.41
CA ALA A 81 -9.76 20.05 -12.14
C ALA A 81 -8.48 20.02 -11.29
N ALA A 82 -8.16 18.85 -10.75
CA ALA A 82 -6.85 18.59 -10.21
C ALA A 82 -5.92 18.39 -11.41
N VAL A 83 -5.16 19.44 -11.72
CA VAL A 83 -3.79 19.32 -12.25
C VAL A 83 -3.19 18.04 -11.66
N PRO A 84 -2.54 17.15 -12.44
CA PRO A 84 -1.90 15.96 -11.89
C PRO A 84 -0.93 16.44 -10.82
N THR A 85 -1.40 16.40 -9.57
CA THR A 85 -0.62 16.77 -8.42
C THR A 85 0.21 15.53 -8.23
N ILE A 86 1.37 15.55 -8.89
CA ILE A 86 2.48 14.73 -8.47
C ILE A 86 2.65 15.09 -7.00
N MET A 87 2.06 14.31 -6.10
CA MET A 87 2.36 14.38 -4.68
C MET A 87 3.77 13.87 -4.57
N VAL A 88 4.71 14.78 -4.83
CA VAL A 88 6.09 14.64 -4.41
C VAL A 88 6.01 14.70 -2.90
N ASP A 89 5.80 13.53 -2.29
CA ASP A 89 6.08 13.38 -0.87
C ASP A 89 7.53 13.82 -0.70
N ALA A 90 7.70 14.94 0.00
CA ALA A 90 9.00 15.50 0.24
C ALA A 90 9.84 14.43 0.96
N SER A 91 11.13 14.35 0.65
CA SER A 91 12.02 13.27 1.13
C SER A 91 12.14 13.21 2.67
N ASP A 92 11.60 14.19 3.37
CA ASP A 92 11.50 14.33 4.82
C ASP A 92 10.14 13.86 5.40
N ALA A 93 9.25 13.27 4.61
CA ALA A 93 7.99 12.73 5.10
C ALA A 93 8.23 11.55 6.06
N VAL A 94 7.86 11.73 7.33
CA VAL A 94 7.92 10.69 8.37
C VAL A 94 6.59 9.96 8.45
N TYR A 95 6.64 8.63 8.55
CA TYR A 95 5.45 7.78 8.71
C TYR A 95 5.54 6.99 10.00
N CYS A 96 4.41 6.87 10.70
CA CYS A 96 4.36 6.09 11.93
C CYS A 96 4.57 4.60 11.65
N THR A 97 5.51 3.96 12.35
CA THR A 97 5.78 2.51 12.19
C THR A 97 4.64 1.62 12.65
N HIS A 98 3.68 2.14 13.43
CA HIS A 98 2.56 1.36 13.98
C HIS A 98 1.28 1.44 13.15
N CYS A 99 0.94 2.62 12.62
CA CYS A 99 -0.31 2.84 11.88
C CYS A 99 -0.10 3.37 10.46
N ASN A 100 1.16 3.55 10.05
CA ASN A 100 1.57 4.10 8.76
C ASN A 100 0.99 5.49 8.43
N HIS A 101 0.49 6.20 9.44
CA HIS A 101 -0.02 7.54 9.27
C HIS A 101 1.13 8.52 9.06
N LYS A 102 1.01 9.38 8.06
CA LYS A 102 1.98 10.45 7.78
C LYS A 102 1.98 11.44 8.94
N GLN A 103 3.17 11.71 9.48
CA GLN A 103 3.36 12.68 10.54
C GLN A 103 3.41 14.10 9.96
N PRO A 104 3.01 15.12 10.74
CA PRO A 104 3.06 16.50 10.28
C PRO A 104 4.52 16.96 10.11
N LYS A 105 4.75 18.04 9.35
CA LYS A 105 6.11 18.49 8.98
C LYS A 105 6.96 18.97 10.15
N ASP A 106 6.32 19.34 11.24
CA ASP A 106 6.93 19.76 12.51
C ASP A 106 7.26 18.57 13.43
N TYR A 107 7.07 17.33 12.99
CA TYR A 107 7.42 16.13 13.75
C TYR A 107 8.90 16.12 14.14
N THR A 108 9.14 15.97 15.44
CA THR A 108 10.48 15.79 16.01
C THR A 108 10.62 14.34 16.51
N PRO A 109 11.80 13.70 16.36
CA PRO A 109 12.04 12.37 16.93
C PRO A 109 11.79 12.38 18.44
N GLY A 110 10.73 11.69 18.86
CA GLY A 110 10.25 11.70 20.24
C GLY A 110 8.75 11.92 20.34
N ASP A 111 8.18 12.59 19.35
CA ASP A 111 6.76 12.90 19.34
C ASP A 111 5.91 11.63 19.13
N LEU A 112 4.72 11.68 19.71
CA LEU A 112 3.72 10.65 19.55
C LEU A 112 2.97 10.84 18.22
N CYS A 113 2.59 9.73 17.61
CA CYS A 113 1.78 9.74 16.42
C CYS A 113 0.42 10.38 16.69
N VAL A 114 0.05 11.37 15.88
CA VAL A 114 -1.24 12.08 15.97
C VAL A 114 -2.46 11.17 15.83
N ASN A 115 -2.32 10.02 15.16
CA ASN A 115 -3.43 9.10 14.91
C ASN A 115 -3.53 7.98 15.96
N CYS A 116 -2.41 7.30 16.28
CA CYS A 116 -2.43 6.14 17.17
C CYS A 116 -1.91 6.40 18.58
N GLY A 117 -1.37 7.60 18.86
CA GLY A 117 -0.83 7.98 20.16
C GLY A 117 0.45 7.24 20.58
N ARG A 118 0.98 6.36 19.73
CA ARG A 118 2.25 5.65 19.97
C ARG A 118 3.41 6.42 19.35
N GLN A 119 4.62 6.20 19.85
CA GLN A 119 5.82 6.84 19.28
C GLN A 119 5.91 6.53 17.77
N ALA A 120 5.99 7.57 16.94
CA ALA A 120 5.89 7.38 15.49
C ALA A 120 7.11 6.64 14.91
N GLU A 121 8.30 6.93 15.43
CA GLU A 121 9.54 6.23 15.12
C GLU A 121 10.20 5.72 16.41
N PRO A 122 10.77 4.50 16.42
CA PRO A 122 11.55 4.05 17.56
C PRO A 122 12.81 4.92 17.70
N ILE A 123 12.96 5.60 18.84
CA ILE A 123 14.23 6.25 19.19
C ILE A 123 15.17 5.17 19.72
N GLU A 124 16.20 4.87 18.95
CA GLU A 124 17.29 3.99 19.39
C GLU A 124 18.49 4.84 19.85
N GLN A 125 19.19 4.34 20.88
CA GLN A 125 20.45 4.93 21.34
C GLN A 125 21.62 4.26 20.63
N CYS A 126 22.57 5.07 20.16
CA CYS A 126 23.75 4.55 19.49
C CYS A 126 24.72 3.93 20.50
N PHE A 127 25.02 2.64 20.38
CA PHE A 127 26.01 1.96 21.23
C PHE A 127 27.44 2.53 21.11
N TRP A 128 27.76 3.22 20.01
CA TRP A 128 29.10 3.72 19.76
C TRP A 128 29.34 5.14 20.29
N CYS A 129 28.40 6.06 20.09
CA CYS A 129 28.58 7.47 20.51
C CYS A 129 27.52 7.96 21.52
N GLY A 130 26.55 7.13 21.90
CA GLY A 130 25.49 7.49 22.85
C GLY A 130 24.43 8.45 22.30
N ALA A 131 24.57 8.91 21.05
CA ALA A 131 23.58 9.79 20.43
C ALA A 131 22.27 9.00 20.17
N SER A 132 21.14 9.62 20.48
CA SER A 132 19.82 9.14 20.10
C SER A 132 19.42 9.72 18.75
N GLY A 133 18.62 8.98 18.00
CA GLY A 133 18.05 9.50 16.76
C GLY A 133 17.17 8.48 16.05
N PRO A 134 16.45 8.92 15.01
CA PRO A 134 15.61 8.04 14.23
C PRO A 134 16.41 7.24 13.19
N GLY A 135 15.81 6.14 12.72
CA GLY A 135 16.32 5.32 11.62
C GLY A 135 17.17 4.13 12.07
N LYS A 136 17.87 3.49 11.11
CA LYS A 136 18.65 2.26 11.33
C LYS A 136 20.16 2.49 11.54
N ARG A 137 20.64 3.72 11.35
CA ARG A 137 22.05 4.09 11.51
C ARG A 137 22.17 5.46 12.19
N CYS A 138 23.14 5.59 13.08
CA CYS A 138 23.44 6.84 13.75
C CYS A 138 23.98 7.88 12.76
N ARG A 139 23.37 9.07 12.73
CA ARG A 139 23.82 10.17 11.86
C ARG A 139 25.16 10.80 12.30
N ASN A 140 25.53 10.69 13.58
CA ASN A 140 26.76 11.26 14.10
C ASN A 140 27.99 10.39 13.79
N CYS A 141 27.92 9.09 14.08
CA CYS A 141 29.06 8.19 13.92
C CYS A 141 28.90 7.12 12.83
N GLY A 142 27.72 6.96 12.24
CA GLY A 142 27.43 5.97 11.19
C GLY A 142 27.22 4.53 11.67
N ALA A 143 27.19 4.25 12.98
CA ALA A 143 26.97 2.89 13.49
C ALA A 143 25.54 2.43 13.23
N LYS A 144 25.34 1.16 12.87
CA LYS A 144 24.00 0.56 12.80
C LYS A 144 23.38 0.59 14.18
N PHE A 145 22.13 1.01 14.32
CA PHE A 145 21.46 0.90 15.62
C PHE A 145 21.18 -0.57 15.95
N VAL A 146 21.23 -0.88 17.23
CA VAL A 146 20.91 -2.19 17.80
C VAL A 146 19.64 -2.03 18.62
N ARG A 147 18.88 -3.12 18.76
CA ARG A 147 17.66 -3.11 19.56
C ARG A 147 17.97 -2.66 20.98
N THR A 148 17.08 -1.87 21.58
CA THR A 148 17.27 -1.34 22.95
C THR A 148 17.55 -2.44 23.98
N ALA A 149 16.96 -3.63 23.81
CA ALA A 149 17.24 -4.78 24.65
C ALA A 149 18.73 -5.20 24.58
N GLU A 150 19.34 -5.19 23.41
CA GLU A 150 20.71 -5.65 23.17
C GLU A 150 21.77 -4.54 23.33
N LEU A 151 21.36 -3.30 23.62
CA LEU A 151 22.26 -2.15 23.75
C LEU A 151 23.39 -2.38 24.75
N SER A 152 23.08 -3.00 25.89
CA SER A 152 24.10 -3.27 26.93
C SER A 152 25.12 -4.32 26.47
N LEU A 153 24.71 -5.28 25.64
CA LEU A 153 25.62 -6.26 25.04
C LEU A 153 26.53 -5.59 24.00
N ALA A 154 25.97 -4.71 23.16
CA ALA A 154 26.75 -3.95 22.18
C ALA A 154 27.82 -3.06 22.85
N LEU A 155 27.49 -2.45 24.00
CA LEU A 155 28.44 -1.68 24.80
C LEU A 155 29.55 -2.56 25.40
N LEU A 156 29.22 -3.78 25.84
CA LEU A 156 30.21 -4.74 26.31
C LEU A 156 31.18 -5.10 25.17
N LEU A 157 30.67 -5.48 24.00
CA LEU A 157 31.51 -5.84 22.85
C LEU A 157 32.41 -4.70 22.39
N ARG A 158 31.91 -3.45 22.44
CA ARG A 158 32.73 -2.25 22.21
C ARG A 158 33.85 -2.13 23.24
N ARG A 159 33.58 -2.38 24.52
CA ARG A 159 34.59 -2.36 25.58
C ARG A 159 35.63 -3.48 25.42
N GLU A 160 35.22 -4.63 24.88
CA GLU A 160 36.09 -5.75 24.52
C GLU A 160 36.94 -5.46 23.26
N GLY A 161 36.69 -4.34 22.58
CA GLY A 161 37.51 -3.86 21.47
C GLY A 161 37.05 -4.29 20.08
N LEU A 162 35.84 -4.87 19.94
CA LEU A 162 35.30 -5.22 18.62
C LEU A 162 35.08 -3.98 17.75
N ALA A 163 35.28 -4.15 16.44
CA ALA A 163 35.08 -3.09 15.49
C ALA A 163 33.60 -2.67 15.40
N LYS A 164 33.37 -1.39 15.10
CA LYS A 164 32.05 -0.77 15.01
C LYS A 164 31.07 -1.52 14.11
N ASP A 165 31.53 -2.05 12.98
CA ASP A 165 30.68 -2.77 12.02
C ASP A 165 30.53 -4.27 12.34
N GLU A 166 31.42 -4.83 13.16
CA GLU A 166 31.37 -6.24 13.58
C GLU A 166 30.41 -6.47 14.74
N ILE A 167 30.21 -5.48 15.62
CA ILE A 167 29.35 -5.60 16.80
C ILE A 167 27.91 -6.02 16.43
N PRO A 168 27.21 -5.37 15.49
CA PRO A 168 25.88 -5.80 15.08
C PRO A 168 25.88 -7.21 14.48
N ARG A 169 26.91 -7.55 13.69
CA ARG A 169 27.04 -8.89 13.09
C ARG A 169 27.20 -9.96 14.16
N ARG A 170 28.08 -9.73 15.14
CA ARG A 170 28.30 -10.66 16.26
C ARG A 170 27.04 -10.88 17.10
N LEU A 171 26.22 -9.85 17.30
CA LEU A 171 24.95 -9.96 18.02
C LEU A 171 23.87 -10.71 17.23
N GLU A 172 23.86 -10.56 15.91
CA GLU A 172 22.94 -11.29 15.02
C GLU A 172 23.33 -12.77 14.88
N GLU A 173 24.64 -13.06 14.87
CA GLU A 173 25.19 -14.43 14.79
C GLU A 173 25.19 -15.16 16.14
N ALA A 174 25.10 -14.43 17.27
CA ALA A 174 25.15 -15.02 18.60
C ALA A 174 23.93 -15.88 18.90
N THR A 175 24.15 -17.07 19.47
CA THR A 175 23.06 -17.90 20.00
C THR A 175 22.50 -17.30 21.30
N GLU A 176 21.30 -17.71 21.71
CA GLU A 176 20.70 -17.23 22.95
C GLU A 176 21.55 -17.60 24.19
N GLU A 177 22.19 -18.77 24.19
CA GLU A 177 23.12 -19.18 25.26
C GLU A 177 24.35 -18.26 25.35
N GLU A 178 24.93 -17.89 24.21
CA GLU A 178 26.05 -16.93 24.17
C GLU A 178 25.61 -15.54 24.64
N LYS A 179 24.41 -15.10 24.25
CA LYS A 179 23.82 -13.84 24.71
C LYS A 179 23.61 -13.84 26.22
N ASP A 180 23.14 -14.94 26.79
CA ASP A 180 22.96 -15.10 28.23
C ASP A 180 24.29 -15.04 29.00
N GLU A 181 25.35 -15.62 28.44
CA GLU A 181 26.69 -15.53 29.01
C GLU A 181 27.23 -14.08 28.97
N MET A 182 27.04 -13.39 27.84
CA MET A 182 27.38 -11.97 27.70
C MET A 182 26.57 -11.12 28.69
N TRP A 183 25.28 -11.41 28.90
CA TRP A 183 24.47 -10.78 29.94
C TRP A 183 25.01 -11.05 31.35
N GLY A 184 25.50 -12.26 31.61
CA GLY A 184 26.24 -12.61 32.82
C GLY A 184 27.43 -11.67 33.04
N ARG A 185 28.22 -11.40 32.00
CA ARG A 185 29.34 -10.44 32.05
C ARG A 185 28.88 -8.99 32.27
N VAL A 186 27.84 -8.54 31.56
CA VAL A 186 27.27 -7.19 31.74
C VAL A 186 26.82 -6.98 33.19
N ARG A 187 26.13 -7.95 33.79
CA ARG A 187 25.67 -7.89 35.17
C ARG A 187 26.82 -7.83 36.16
N ARG A 188 27.89 -8.61 35.94
CA ARG A 188 29.10 -8.58 36.77
C ARG A 188 29.87 -7.26 36.67
N ALA A 189 29.87 -6.63 35.50
CA ALA A 189 30.55 -5.36 35.26
C ALA A 189 29.78 -4.12 35.74
N ARG A 190 28.55 -4.28 36.26
CA ARG A 190 27.68 -3.22 36.79
C ARG A 190 27.63 -3.15 38.33
N LEU A 191 28.52 -3.87 39.03
CA LEU A 191 28.87 -3.65 40.45
C LEU A 191 30.16 -2.82 40.51
#